data_AF-A0AAD5QAZ8-F1
#
_entry.id   AF-A0AAD5QAZ8-F1
#
_cell.length_a   1.000
_cell.length_b   1.000
_cell.length_c   1.000
_cell.angle_alpha   90.00
_cell.angle_beta   90.00
_cell.angle_gamma   90.00
#
_symmetry.space_group_name_H-M   'P 1'
#
loop_
_entity.id
_entity.type
_entity.pdbx_description
1 polymer ?
#
loop_
_entity_poly.entity_id
_entity_poly.type
_entity_poly.pdbx_seq_one_letter_code
_entity_poly.pdbx_strand_id
1 'polypeptide(L)' 'MTKIAIVYYSTYGHIATVAKAIKEGILKVDGISVDIYQVPETLPKEVLDKMHAPPKRDHPIATPDR' A
#
# COMPACT_ATOMS: atom_id res chain seq x y z
N MET A 1 17.68 6.72 -13.89
CA MET A 1 16.35 6.11 -13.64
C MET A 1 16.06 6.25 -12.15
N THR A 2 15.00 6.97 -11.81
CA THR A 2 14.62 7.22 -10.41
C THR A 2 13.68 6.12 -9.94
N LYS A 3 13.87 5.62 -8.73
CA LYS A 3 13.02 4.57 -8.15
C LYS A 3 12.27 5.12 -6.95
N ILE A 4 10.96 4.88 -6.88
CA ILE A 4 10.08 5.33 -5.80
C ILE A 4 9.35 4.14 -5.22
N ALA A 5 9.31 4.03 -3.89
CA ALA A 5 8.46 3.09 -3.18
C ALA A 5 7.37 3.86 -2.43
N ILE A 6 6.11 3.52 -2.70
CA ILE A 6 4.96 4.02 -1.92
C ILE A 6 4.67 2.99 -0.84
N VAL A 7 5.10 3.27 0.38
CA VAL A 7 4.85 2.42 1.55
C VAL A 7 3.65 2.96 2.32
N TYR A 8 2.62 2.15 2.53
CA TYR A 8 1.41 2.59 3.23
C TYR A 8 0.83 1.54 4.18
N TYR A 9 0.01 1.99 5.11
CA TYR A 9 -0.92 1.15 5.87
C TYR A 9 -2.35 1.62 5.62
N SER A 10 -3.29 0.68 5.52
CA SER A 10 -4.72 1.02 5.47
C SER A 10 -5.58 -0.10 6.03
N THR A 11 -6.40 0.21 7.03
CA THR A 11 -7.39 -0.75 7.57
C THR A 11 -8.59 -0.88 6.63
N TYR A 12 -9.17 0.24 6.21
CA TYR A 12 -10.39 0.26 5.37
C TYR A 12 -10.11 0.49 3.88
N GLY A 13 -8.85 0.53 3.45
CA GLY A 13 -8.46 0.62 2.05
C GLY A 13 -8.48 2.01 1.42
N HIS A 14 -8.97 3.06 2.11
CA HIS A 14 -8.95 4.44 1.57
C HIS A 14 -7.54 4.89 1.20
N ILE A 15 -6.55 4.63 2.06
CA ILE A 15 -5.15 4.98 1.79
C ILE A 15 -4.56 4.11 0.67
N ALA A 16 -5.04 2.87 0.51
CA ALA A 16 -4.64 2.05 -0.65
C ALA A 16 -5.12 2.68 -1.98
N THR A 17 -6.34 3.24 -1.99
CA THR A 17 -6.87 3.98 -3.14
C THR A 17 -6.03 5.23 -3.43
N VAL A 18 -5.66 5.99 -2.40
CA VAL A 18 -4.78 7.17 -2.54
C VAL A 18 -3.40 6.75 -3.07
N ALA A 19 -2.80 5.68 -2.54
CA ALA A 19 -1.50 5.17 -3.00
C ALA A 19 -1.53 4.81 -4.49
N LYS A 20 -2.64 4.23 -4.98
CA LYS A 20 -2.84 3.96 -6.41
C LYS A 20 -2.87 5.25 -7.23
N ALA A 21 -3.63 6.25 -6.80
CA ALA A 21 -3.70 7.54 -7.50
C ALA A 21 -2.34 8.27 -7.53
N ILE A 22 -1.57 8.18 -6.44
CA ILE A 22 -0.19 8.71 -6.38
C ILE A 22 0.71 7.98 -7.38
N LYS A 23 0.66 6.64 -7.44
CA LYS A 23 1.41 5.85 -8.44
C LYS A 23 1.06 6.27 -9.88
N GLU A 24 -0.22 6.40 -10.19
CA GLU A 24 -0.69 6.88 -11.50
C GLU A 24 -0.17 8.29 -11.83
N GLY A 25 -0.09 9.18 -10.84
CA GLY A 25 0.50 10.51 -10.99
C GLY A 25 2.00 10.47 -11.28
N ILE A 26 2.75 9.65 -10.53
CA ILE A 26 4.20 9.49 -10.69
C ILE A 26 4.55 8.92 -12.07
N LEU A 27 3.78 7.96 -12.57
CA LEU A 27 4.00 7.33 -13.88
C LEU A 27 3.79 8.28 -15.07
N LYS A 28 3.33 9.51 -14.85
CA LYS A 28 3.27 10.56 -15.89
C LYS A 28 4.62 11.20 -16.18
N VAL A 29 5.65 10.93 -15.37
CA VAL A 29 7.00 11.47 -15.54
C VAL A 29 7.91 10.36 -16.07
N ASP A 30 8.57 10.63 -17.18
CA ASP A 30 9.48 9.68 -17.82
C ASP A 30 10.69 9.32 -16.93
N GLY A 31 11.18 8.09 -17.07
CA GLY A 31 12.39 7.62 -16.38
C GLY A 31 12.23 7.29 -14.90
N ILE A 32 10.98 7.21 -14.39
CA ILE A 32 10.64 6.78 -13.02
C ILE A 32 10.06 5.36 -13.00
N SER A 33 10.55 4.52 -12.08
CA SER A 33 9.87 3.28 -11.70
C SER A 33 9.25 3.44 -10.32
N VAL A 34 8.01 2.98 -10.14
CA VAL A 34 7.30 3.10 -8.86
C VAL A 34 6.52 1.84 -8.49
N ASP A 35 6.70 1.41 -7.25
CA ASP A 35 6.02 0.25 -6.67
C ASP A 35 5.28 0.63 -5.39
N ILE A 36 4.21 -0.12 -5.09
CA ILE A 36 3.40 0.06 -3.88
C ILE A 36 3.65 -1.12 -2.97
N TYR A 37 3.96 -0.82 -1.71
CA TYR A 37 4.13 -1.81 -0.65
C TYR A 37 3.18 -1.48 0.51
N GLN A 38 2.72 -2.51 1.21
CA GLN A 38 1.90 -2.36 2.40
C GLN A 38 2.66 -2.75 3.67
N VAL A 39 2.39 -2.04 4.76
CA VAL A 39 2.85 -2.41 6.10
C VAL A 39 1.96 -3.56 6.61
N PRO A 40 2.54 -4.58 7.27
CA PRO A 40 1.76 -5.70 7.80
C PRO A 40 0.74 -5.22 8.84
N GLU A 41 -0.42 -5.87 8.84
CA GLU A 41 -1.45 -5.64 9.85
C GLU A 41 -0.97 -6.12 11.22
N THR A 42 -1.22 -5.32 12.26
CA THR A 42 -0.82 -5.63 13.64
C THR A 42 -2.00 -5.96 14.53
N LEU A 43 -3.22 -5.62 14.11
CA LEU A 43 -4.43 -5.97 14.84
C LEU A 43 -4.74 -7.47 14.70
N PRO A 44 -5.11 -8.15 15.81
CA PRO A 44 -5.59 -9.52 15.74
C PRO A 44 -6.83 -9.66 14.86
N LYS A 45 -7.00 -10.84 14.24
CA LYS A 45 -8.13 -11.12 13.33
C LYS A 45 -9.49 -10.83 13.98
N GLU A 46 -9.67 -11.23 15.24
CA GLU A 46 -10.90 -11.00 16.01
C GLU A 46 -11.26 -9.53 16.19
N VAL A 47 -10.27 -8.64 16.25
CA VAL A 47 -10.47 -7.19 16.33
C VAL A 47 -10.91 -6.66 14.96
N LEU A 48 -10.24 -7.09 13.90
CA LEU A 48 -10.59 -6.73 12.52
C LEU A 48 -12.00 -7.18 12.14
N ASP A 49 -12.39 -8.39 12.55
CA ASP A 49 -13.72 -8.95 12.34
C ASP A 49 -14.79 -8.06 13.02
N LYS A 50 -14.56 -7.66 14.28
CA LYS A 50 -15.45 -6.74 15.03
C LYS A 50 -15.51 -5.34 14.43
N MET A 51 -14.43 -4.89 13.82
CA MET A 51 -14.35 -3.61 13.11
C MET A 51 -15.02 -3.65 11.72
N HIS A 52 -15.46 -4.83 11.28
CA HIS A 52 -15.90 -5.09 9.91
C HIS A 52 -14.88 -4.59 8.88
N ALA A 53 -13.59 -4.77 9.18
CA ALA A 53 -12.51 -4.36 8.31
C ALA A 53 -12.52 -5.21 7.03
N PRO A 54 -12.44 -4.60 5.84
CA PRO A 54 -12.36 -5.35 4.60
C PRO A 54 -11.01 -6.09 4.47
N PRO A 55 -10.92 -7.11 3.61
CA PRO A 55 -9.65 -7.74 3.28
C PRO A 55 -8.63 -6.72 2.74
N LYS A 56 -7.34 -6.95 3.02
CA LYS A 56 -6.24 -6.14 2.48
C LYS A 56 -6.17 -6.26 0.95
N ARG A 57 -5.59 -5.24 0.32
CA ARG A 57 -5.27 -5.29 -1.12
C ARG A 57 -4.10 -6.24 -1.35
N ASP A 58 -4.03 -6.79 -2.56
CA ASP A 58 -2.94 -7.66 -3.00
C ASP A 58 -1.70 -6.82 -3.39
N HIS A 59 -1.11 -6.17 -2.39
CA HIS A 59 0.16 -5.45 -2.51
C HIS A 59 1.24 -6.19 -1.68
N PRO A 60 2.50 -6.23 -2.12
CA PRO A 60 3.57 -6.87 -1.36
C PRO A 60 3.76 -6.20 0.01
N ILE A 61 4.13 -6.99 1.03
CA ILE A 61 4.54 -6.44 2.32
C ILE A 61 5.91 -5.76 2.18
N ALA A 62 6.05 -4.55 2.71
CA ALA A 62 7.33 -3.84 2.78
C ALA A 62 8.31 -4.56 3.71
N THR A 63 9.54 -4.76 3.26
CA THR A 63 10.61 -5.39 4.08
C THR A 63 11.92 -4.62 3.91
N PRO A 64 12.91 -4.75 4.80
CA PRO A 64 14.19 -4.06 4.62
C PRO A 64 14.89 -4.36 3.28
N ASP A 65 14.66 -5.54 2.72
CA ASP A 65 15.26 -5.98 1.46
C ASP A 65 14.49 -5.51 0.20
N ARG A 66 13.29 -4.95 0.35
CA ARG A 66 12.42 -4.50 -0.77
C ARG A 66 11.35 -3.51 -0.33
#